data_AF-A0A4S5EVC3-F1
#
_entry.id   AF-A0A4S5EVC3-F1
#
_cell.length_a   1.000
_cell.length_b   1.000
_cell.length_c   1.000
_cell.angle_alpha   90.00
_cell.angle_beta   90.00
_cell.angle_gamma   90.00
#
_symmetry.space_group_name_H-M   'P 1'
#
loop_
_entity.id
_entity.type
_entity.pdbx_description
1 polymer ?
#
loop_
_entity_poly.entity_id
_entity_poly.type
_entity_poly.pdbx_seq_one_letter_code
_entity_poly.pdbx_strand_id
1 'polypeptide(L)' 'MVTRDDSPRRRGAHRRLSWRRQRIAPIPEAPATVIIDGTPVITVMSADFVCCSYKGCGTLRPLDDAVENRPCRGCGRV' A
#
# COMPACT_ATOMS: atom_id res chain seq x y z
N MET A 1 -34.08 28.14 -34.08
CA MET A 1 -34.32 26.77 -34.57
C MET A 1 -33.03 26.30 -35.23
N VAL A 2 -32.28 25.26 -34.88
CA VAL A 2 -32.32 24.21 -33.84
C VAL A 2 -30.84 23.91 -33.52
N THR A 3 -30.49 23.83 -32.24
CA THR A 3 -29.20 23.35 -31.72
C THR A 3 -29.05 21.84 -32.00
N ARG A 4 -27.94 21.41 -32.62
CA ARG A 4 -27.56 20.00 -32.66
C ARG A 4 -26.62 19.71 -31.51
N ASP A 5 -27.23 19.18 -30.46
CA ASP A 5 -26.59 18.37 -29.43
C ASP A 5 -25.92 17.16 -30.10
N ASP A 6 -24.59 17.07 -30.03
CA ASP A 6 -23.87 15.85 -30.38
C ASP A 6 -23.04 15.43 -29.17
N SER A 7 -23.74 14.87 -28.19
CA SER A 7 -23.12 14.02 -27.17
C SER A 7 -23.27 12.56 -27.60
N PRO A 8 -22.18 11.84 -27.90
CA PRO A 8 -22.24 10.40 -27.82
C PRO A 8 -21.24 9.82 -26.82
N ARG A 9 -21.85 9.20 -25.81
CA ARG A 9 -21.44 7.93 -25.19
C ARG A 9 -20.43 8.03 -24.06
N ARG A 10 -21.00 8.22 -22.85
CA ARG A 10 -20.54 7.52 -21.64
C ARG A 10 -20.45 6.02 -21.94
N ARG A 11 -19.30 5.56 -22.43
CA ARG A 11 -18.93 4.15 -22.33
C ARG A 11 -18.73 3.88 -20.85
N GLY A 12 -19.66 3.12 -20.28
CA GLY A 12 -19.46 2.49 -18.97
C GLY A 12 -18.17 1.70 -19.04
N ALA A 13 -17.10 2.27 -18.48
CA ALA A 13 -15.87 1.55 -18.28
C ALA A 13 -16.17 0.48 -17.25
N HIS A 14 -16.36 -0.76 -17.74
CA HIS A 14 -16.38 -1.97 -16.94
C HIS A 14 -15.28 -1.86 -15.89
N ARG A 15 -15.65 -1.66 -14.62
CA ARG A 15 -14.74 -1.84 -13.49
C ARG A 15 -14.40 -3.32 -13.47
N ARG A 16 -13.36 -3.69 -14.20
CA ARG A 16 -12.68 -4.96 -13.98
C ARG A 16 -12.13 -4.84 -12.57
N LEU A 17 -12.83 -5.45 -11.62
CA LEU A 17 -12.29 -5.76 -10.31
C LEU A 17 -11.16 -6.75 -10.57
N SER A 18 -10.00 -6.21 -10.94
CA SER A 18 -8.78 -6.99 -10.96
C SER A 18 -8.60 -7.41 -9.52
N TRP A 19 -8.85 -8.70 -9.26
CA TRP A 19 -8.23 -9.39 -8.14
C TRP A 19 -6.75 -9.09 -8.24
N ARG A 20 -6.33 -8.04 -7.52
CA ARG A 20 -4.93 -7.64 -7.45
C ARG A 20 -4.22 -8.89 -6.99
N ARG A 21 -3.32 -9.39 -7.84
CA ARG A 21 -2.37 -10.43 -7.47
C ARG A 21 -1.83 -10.03 -6.11
N GLN A 22 -2.23 -10.74 -5.07
CA GLN A 22 -1.67 -10.55 -3.74
C GLN A 22 -0.18 -10.82 -3.93
N ARG A 23 0.63 -9.76 -3.90
CA ARG A 23 2.07 -9.95 -3.73
C ARG A 23 2.18 -10.64 -2.39
N ILE A 24 2.62 -11.90 -2.42
CA ILE A 24 2.99 -12.64 -1.22
C ILE A 24 3.93 -11.72 -0.46
N ALA A 25 3.47 -11.21 0.67
CA ALA A 25 4.33 -10.43 1.55
C ALA A 25 5.47 -11.39 1.93
N PRO A 26 6.74 -10.94 1.88
CA PRO A 26 7.83 -11.77 2.38
C PRO A 26 7.45 -12.21 3.80
N ILE A 27 7.62 -13.51 4.06
CA ILE A 27 7.40 -14.07 5.40
C ILE A 27 8.25 -13.21 6.33
N PRO A 28 7.66 -12.52 7.32
CA PRO A 28 8.46 -11.77 8.27
C PRO A 28 9.43 -12.75 8.89
N GLU A 29 10.73 -12.42 8.84
CA GLU A 29 11.74 -13.21 9.54
C GLU A 29 11.26 -13.38 10.99
N ALA A 30 11.32 -14.61 11.49
CA ALA A 30 10.87 -14.90 12.84
C ALA A 30 11.63 -13.96 13.78
N PRO A 31 10.93 -13.13 14.57
CA PRO A 31 11.61 -12.15 15.40
C PRO A 31 12.54 -12.90 16.36
N ALA A 32 13.77 -12.40 16.48
CA ALA A 32 14.77 -13.01 17.33
C ALA A 32 14.20 -13.09 18.75
N THR A 33 13.89 -14.31 19.18
CA THR A 33 13.33 -14.58 20.50
C THR A 33 14.50 -14.98 21.39
N VAL A 34 14.85 -14.11 22.33
CA VAL A 34 15.90 -14.35 23.32
C VAL A 34 15.22 -14.57 24.66
N ILE A 35 15.58 -15.62 25.39
CA ILE A 35 15.07 -15.82 26.75
C ILE A 35 16.00 -15.08 27.71
N ILE A 36 15.46 -14.09 28.43
CA ILE A 36 16.17 -13.35 29.49
C ILE A 36 15.45 -13.62 30.80
N ASP A 37 16.15 -14.16 31.80
CA ASP A 37 15.60 -14.51 33.12
C ASP A 37 14.32 -15.37 33.07
N GLY A 38 14.28 -16.35 32.16
CA GLY A 38 13.12 -17.22 31.95
C GLY A 38 11.93 -16.56 31.22
N THR A 39 12.08 -15.30 30.82
CA THR A 39 11.07 -14.55 30.05
C THR A 39 11.45 -14.51 28.58
N PRO A 40 10.57 -14.93 27.65
CA PRO A 40 10.81 -14.77 26.22
C PRO A 40 10.72 -13.29 25.84
N VAL A 41 11.83 -12.71 25.41
CA VAL A 41 11.94 -11.35 24.87
C VAL A 41 11.98 -11.43 23.36
N ILE A 42 11.00 -10.80 22.71
CA ILE A 42 10.88 -10.74 21.26
C ILE A 42 11.35 -9.36 20.82
N THR A 43 12.52 -9.30 20.19
CA THR A 43 13.03 -8.04 19.63
C THR A 43 12.45 -7.84 18.26
N VAL A 44 11.46 -6.95 18.15
CA VAL A 44 10.94 -6.48 16.87
C VAL A 44 11.70 -5.21 16.51
N MET A 45 12.34 -5.15 15.34
CA MET A 45 12.91 -3.88 14.86
C MET A 45 11.79 -2.84 14.82
N SER A 46 12.02 -1.68 15.45
CA SER A 46 11.16 -0.52 15.27
C SER A 46 11.26 -0.09 13.82
N ALA A 47 10.37 -0.60 12.97
CA ALA A 47 10.22 -0.08 11.63
C ALA A 47 9.50 1.27 11.77
N ASP A 48 10.20 2.35 11.45
CA ASP A 48 9.57 3.65 11.30
C ASP A 48 8.60 3.54 10.12
N PHE A 49 7.31 3.69 10.38
CA PHE A 49 6.29 3.70 9.32
C PHE A 49 5.81 5.12 9.08
N VAL A 50 5.63 5.48 7.81
CA VAL A 50 5.03 6.74 7.39
C VAL A 50 3.75 6.48 6.60
N CYS A 51 2.72 7.29 6.84
CA CYS A 51 1.49 7.26 6.07
C CYS A 51 1.73 7.85 4.67
N CYS A 52 1.17 7.23 3.64
CA CYS A 52 1.13 7.83 2.31
C CYS A 52 0.36 9.17 2.34
N SER A 53 1.02 10.24 1.92
CA SER A 53 0.51 11.62 1.92
C SER A 53 -0.61 11.89 0.90
N TYR A 54 -0.79 11.01 -0.09
CA TYR A 54 -1.85 11.18 -1.07
C TYR A 54 -3.23 11.08 -0.41
N LYS A 55 -4.05 12.10 -0.66
CA LYS A 55 -5.42 12.21 -0.15
C LYS A 55 -6.20 10.91 -0.38
N GLY A 56 -6.65 10.31 0.72
CA GLY A 56 -7.45 9.08 0.72
C GLY A 56 -6.67 7.76 0.56
N CYS A 57 -5.33 7.78 0.52
CA CYS A 57 -4.54 6.54 0.50
C CYS A 57 -4.30 6.00 1.92
N GLY A 58 -3.62 6.77 2.78
CA GLY A 58 -3.36 6.41 4.18
C GLY A 58 -2.55 5.12 4.40
N THR A 59 -2.06 4.48 3.33
CA THR A 59 -1.30 3.23 3.44
C THR A 59 0.00 3.49 4.18
N LEU A 60 0.26 2.70 5.23
CA LEU A 60 1.51 2.71 5.97
C LEU A 60 2.64 2.12 5.12
N ARG A 61 3.77 2.81 5.08
CA ARG A 61 4.97 2.41 4.34
C ARG A 61 6.16 2.41 5.29
N PRO A 62 7.08 1.45 5.19
CA PRO A 62 8.37 1.56 5.86
C PRO A 62 9.07 2.86 5.45
N LEU A 63 9.75 3.50 6.39
CA LEU A 63 10.48 4.75 6.17
C LEU A 63 11.54 4.57 5.10
N ASP A 64 12.27 3.44 5.10
CA ASP A 64 13.26 3.12 4.05
C ASP A 64 12.65 3.13 2.65
N ASP A 65 11.50 2.49 2.47
CA ASP A 65 10.77 2.49 1.19
C ASP A 65 10.36 3.92 0.79
N ALA A 66 10.04 4.79 1.75
CA ALA A 66 9.65 6.18 1.50
C ALA A 66 10.86 7.07 1.15
N VAL A 67 11.98 6.92 1.87
CA VAL A 67 13.25 7.62 1.62
C VAL A 67 13.82 7.23 0.24
N GLU A 68 13.68 5.97 -0.15
CA GLU A 68 14.07 5.48 -1.48
C GLU A 68 13.11 5.90 -2.61
N ASN A 69 12.07 6.71 -2.33
CA ASN A 69 11.06 7.13 -3.30
C ASN A 69 10.41 5.96 -4.05
N ARG A 70 10.27 4.80 -3.39
CA ARG A 70 9.56 3.66 -4.00
C ARG A 70 8.09 4.02 -4.21
N PRO A 71 7.38 3.37 -5.14
CA PRO A 71 5.94 3.58 -5.27
C PRO A 71 5.17 3.04 -4.07
N CYS A 72 4.20 3.80 -3.55
CA CYS A 72 3.30 3.37 -2.50
C CYS A 72 2.53 2.11 -2.91
N ARG A 73 2.52 1.07 -2.06
CA ARG A 73 1.81 -0.19 -2.36
C ARG A 73 0.28 -0.05 -2.44
N GLY A 74 -0.29 0.99 -1.82
CA GLY A 74 -1.71 1.29 -1.87
C GLY A 74 -2.13 2.00 -3.16
N CYS A 75 -1.60 3.21 -3.38
CA CYS A 75 -2.02 4.07 -4.49
C CYS A 75 -1.11 4.04 -5.72
N GLY A 76 0.06 3.40 -5.64
CA GLY A 76 1.04 3.29 -6.74
C GLY A 76 1.80 4.57 -7.04
N ARG A 77 1.59 5.64 -6.27
CA ARG A 77 2.27 6.93 -6.44
C ARG A 77 3.51 7.01 -5.56
N VAL A 78 4.49 7.78 -6.01
CA VAL A 78 5.68 8.17 -5.23
C VAL A 78 5.34 9.38 -4.39
#